data_AF-A0A534AAG1-F1
#
_entry.id   AF-A0A534AAG1-F1
#
_cell.length_a   1.000
_cell.length_b   1.000
_cell.length_c   1.000
_cell.angle_alpha   90.00
_cell.angle_beta   90.00
_cell.angle_gamma   90.00
#
_symmetry.space_group_name_H-M   'P 1'
#
loop_
_entity.id
_entity.type
_entity.pdbx_description
1 polymer ?
#
loop_
_entity_poly.entity_id
_entity_poly.type
_entity_poly.pdbx_seq_one_letter_code
_entity_poly.pdbx_strand_id
1 'polypeptide(L)'
;MEYAPLIAALTIFLGALYLRWRISRPRQSDFDAIETYATTKGLRVDKILKSKNYWRYFLRGHVLLSNVARVYVINASTFDGARREIHVAIDPVSPGALKILQEKSLSS
;
A
#
# COMPACT_ATOMS: atom_id res chain seq x y z
N MET A 1 32.46 -7.57 29.88
CA MET A 1 31.75 -7.92 28.61
C MET A 1 30.25 -8.12 28.83
N GLU A 2 29.62 -7.37 29.73
CA GLU A 2 28.24 -7.68 30.18
C GLU A 2 27.14 -7.15 29.24
N TYR A 3 27.46 -6.17 28.39
CA TYR A 3 26.49 -5.54 27.49
C TYR A 3 26.54 -6.06 26.05
N ALA A 4 27.50 -6.93 25.71
CA ALA A 4 27.62 -7.50 24.36
C ALA A 4 26.31 -8.11 23.81
N PRO A 5 25.54 -8.93 24.57
CA PRO A 5 24.27 -9.45 24.07
C PRO A 5 23.21 -8.36 23.87
N LEU A 6 23.21 -7.33 24.72
CA LEU A 6 22.26 -6.22 24.63
C LEU A 6 22.54 -5.32 23.43
N ILE A 7 23.81 -5.05 23.14
CA ILE A 7 24.25 -4.32 21.94
C ILE A 7 23.92 -5.10 20.67
N ALA A 8 24.15 -6.42 20.66
CA ALA A 8 23.79 -7.28 19.53
C ALA A 8 22.28 -7.28 19.26
N ALA A 9 21.47 -7.46 20.31
CA ALA A 9 20.00 -7.42 20.20
C ALA A 9 19.51 -6.05 19.68
N LEU A 10 20.06 -4.95 20.20
CA LEU A 10 19.71 -3.60 19.74
C LEU A 10 20.07 -3.40 18.26
N THR A 11 21.24 -3.87 17.84
CA THR A 11 21.69 -3.76 16.45
C THR A 11 20.79 -4.53 15.50
N ILE A 12 20.40 -5.76 15.87
CA ILE A 12 19.45 -6.58 15.09
C ILE A 12 18.09 -5.87 15.01
N PHE A 13 17.61 -5.33 16.14
CA PHE A 13 16.34 -4.62 16.20
C PHE A 13 16.32 -3.38 15.30
N LEU A 14 17.36 -2.56 15.36
CA LEU A 14 17.51 -1.37 14.51
C LEU A 14 17.63 -1.75 13.02
N GLY A 15 18.38 -2.81 12.72
CA GLY A 15 18.50 -3.34 11.36
C GLY A 15 17.15 -3.81 10.79
N ALA A 16 16.37 -4.54 11.58
CA ALA A 16 15.02 -4.97 11.20
C ALA A 16 14.08 -3.78 11.00
N LEU A 17 14.15 -2.77 11.86
CA LEU A 17 13.34 -1.55 11.75
C LEU A 17 13.68 -0.77 10.47
N TYR A 18 14.97 -0.62 10.15
CA TYR A 18 15.43 0.02 8.93
C TYR A 18 14.98 -0.72 7.67
N LEU A 19 15.12 -2.05 7.66
CA LEU A 19 14.68 -2.88 6.54
C LEU A 19 13.17 -2.77 6.32
N ARG A 20 12.38 -2.86 7.39
CA ARG A 20 10.92 -2.68 7.34
C ARG A 20 10.56 -1.33 6.75
N TRP A 21 11.20 -0.26 7.21
CA TRP A 21 10.96 1.09 6.71
C TRP A 21 11.32 1.22 5.23
N ARG A 22 12.47 0.66 4.81
CA ARG A 22 12.92 0.65 3.40
C ARG A 22 11.94 -0.07 2.49
N ILE A 23 11.42 -1.22 2.91
CA ILE A 23 10.47 -2.02 2.12
C ILE A 23 9.10 -1.33 2.05
N SER A 24 8.65 -0.73 3.15
CA SER A 24 7.33 -0.07 3.25
C SER A 24 7.28 1.32 2.60
N ARG A 25 8.38 1.82 2.05
CA ARG A 25 8.45 3.13 1.37
C ARG A 25 7.74 3.09 0.01
N PRO A 26 7.06 4.18 -0.38
CA PRO A 26 6.52 4.30 -1.73
C PRO A 26 7.62 4.12 -2.78
N ARG A 27 7.29 3.46 -3.88
CA ARG A 27 8.19 3.30 -5.04
C ARG A 27 7.51 3.76 -6.31
N GLN A 28 8.29 4.21 -7.28
CA GLN A 28 7.77 4.63 -8.58
C GLN A 28 6.96 3.52 -9.25
N SER A 29 7.47 2.29 -9.21
CA SER A 29 6.79 1.08 -9.71
C SER A 29 5.37 0.86 -9.17
N ASP A 30 5.07 1.39 -7.96
CA ASP A 30 3.74 1.28 -7.39
C ASP A 30 2.75 2.19 -8.12
N PHE A 31 3.19 3.41 -8.43
CA PHE A 31 2.38 4.39 -9.16
C PHE A 31 2.16 3.93 -10.60
N ASP A 32 3.20 3.41 -11.26
CA ASP A 32 3.09 2.88 -12.62
C ASP A 32 2.08 1.72 -12.70
N ALA A 33 2.07 0.83 -11.69
CA ALA A 33 1.10 -0.25 -11.58
C ALA A 33 -0.34 0.27 -11.34
N ILE A 34 -0.48 1.30 -10.51
CA ILE A 34 -1.77 1.96 -10.25
C ILE A 34 -2.30 2.63 -11.51
N GLU A 35 -1.46 3.36 -12.24
CA GLU A 35 -1.85 4.04 -13.48
C GLU A 35 -2.19 3.04 -14.57
N THR A 36 -1.44 1.95 -14.69
CA THR A 36 -1.76 0.85 -15.62
C THR A 36 -3.12 0.25 -15.29
N TYR A 37 -3.39 -0.02 -14.00
CA TYR A 37 -4.69 -0.51 -13.56
C TYR A 37 -5.82 0.48 -13.89
N ALA A 38 -5.64 1.77 -13.61
CA ALA A 38 -6.64 2.79 -13.90
C ALA A 38 -6.92 2.91 -15.40
N THR A 39 -5.87 2.93 -16.22
CA THR A 39 -5.96 3.03 -17.69
C THR A 39 -6.70 1.83 -18.28
N THR A 40 -6.38 0.62 -17.83
CA THR A 40 -7.10 -0.60 -18.27
C THR A 40 -8.56 -0.64 -17.85
N LYS A 41 -8.96 0.16 -16.86
CA LYS A 41 -10.35 0.33 -16.40
C LYS A 41 -11.05 1.55 -16.99
N GLY A 42 -10.40 2.30 -17.88
CA GLY A 42 -10.95 3.53 -18.44
C GLY A 42 -11.11 4.65 -17.40
N LEU A 43 -10.28 4.63 -16.36
CA LEU A 43 -10.27 5.59 -15.27
C LEU A 43 -9.11 6.57 -15.43
N ARG A 44 -9.37 7.84 -15.17
CA ARG A 44 -8.35 8.87 -15.02
C ARG A 44 -8.02 9.02 -13.54
N VAL A 45 -6.74 8.85 -13.19
CA VAL A 45 -6.30 9.04 -11.81
C VAL A 45 -6.17 10.54 -11.52
N ASP A 46 -6.92 11.03 -10.54
CA ASP A 46 -6.88 12.42 -10.10
C ASP A 46 -5.87 12.60 -8.96
N LYS A 47 -5.81 11.62 -8.06
CA LYS A 47 -4.96 11.68 -6.88
C LYS A 47 -4.62 10.30 -6.34
N ILE A 48 -3.36 10.10 -5.94
CA ILE A 48 -2.89 8.91 -5.24
C ILE A 48 -2.37 9.32 -3.86
N LEU A 49 -2.93 8.72 -2.80
CA LEU A 49 -2.56 8.99 -1.42
C LEU A 49 -2.09 7.71 -0.74
N LYS A 50 -0.94 7.74 -0.07
CA LYS A 50 -0.52 6.63 0.78
C LYS A 50 -1.41 6.56 2.02
N SER A 51 -2.07 5.43 2.24
CA SER A 51 -2.82 5.18 3.47
C SER A 51 -1.89 4.68 4.57
N LYS A 52 -1.96 5.34 5.73
CA LYS A 52 -1.32 4.86 6.96
C LYS A 52 -2.19 3.83 7.71
N ASN A 53 -3.49 3.77 7.40
CA ASN A 53 -4.48 2.95 8.11
C ASN A 53 -4.70 1.59 7.45
N TYR A 54 -3.61 0.82 7.29
CA TYR A 54 -3.69 -0.53 6.70
C TYR A 54 -4.41 -1.54 7.61
N TRP A 55 -4.32 -1.37 8.94
CA TRP A 55 -4.97 -2.23 9.93
C TRP A 55 -6.49 -2.34 9.75
N ARG A 56 -7.14 -1.29 9.22
CA ARG A 56 -8.59 -1.30 8.96
C ARG A 56 -9.00 -2.40 7.97
N TYR A 57 -8.16 -2.74 6.99
CA TYR A 57 -8.45 -3.79 6.01
C TYR A 57 -8.19 -5.18 6.58
N PHE A 58 -7.20 -5.30 7.46
CA PHE A 58 -6.92 -6.54 8.19
C PHE A 58 -8.09 -6.91 9.12
N LEU A 59 -8.60 -5.93 9.88
CA LEU A 59 -9.73 -6.12 10.80
C LEU A 59 -11.06 -6.43 10.10
N ARG A 60 -11.21 -6.01 8.84
CA ARG A 60 -12.42 -6.25 8.04
C ARG A 60 -12.37 -7.56 7.22
N GLY A 61 -11.32 -8.37 7.37
CA GLY A 61 -11.22 -9.69 6.74
C GLY A 61 -11.08 -9.68 5.21
N HIS A 62 -10.79 -8.53 4.59
CA HIS A 62 -10.81 -8.41 3.13
C HIS A 62 -9.58 -9.03 2.46
N VAL A 63 -8.37 -8.84 3.02
CA VAL A 63 -7.12 -9.34 2.43
C VAL A 63 -6.04 -9.54 3.50
N LEU A 64 -5.35 -10.68 3.48
CA LEU A 64 -4.10 -10.88 4.22
C LEU A 64 -3.00 -10.04 3.56
N LEU A 65 -2.64 -8.95 4.23
CA LEU A 65 -1.55 -8.06 3.84
C LEU A 65 -0.37 -8.27 4.79
N SER A 66 0.83 -8.38 4.24
CA SER A 66 2.05 -8.34 5.06
C SER A 66 2.15 -7.02 5.83
N ASN A 67 2.90 -7.02 6.93
CA ASN A 67 3.15 -5.83 7.75
C ASN A 67 3.96 -4.72 7.03
N VAL A 68 4.44 -5.01 5.82
CA VAL A 68 5.17 -4.12 4.91
C VAL A 68 4.39 -3.80 3.64
N ALA A 69 3.12 -4.23 3.55
CA ALA A 69 2.26 -3.90 2.44
C ALA A 69 2.07 -2.39 2.35
N ARG A 70 2.10 -1.89 1.11
CA ARG A 70 1.95 -0.47 0.79
C ARG A 70 0.53 -0.25 0.31
N VAL A 71 -0.25 0.44 1.13
CA VAL A 71 -1.66 0.71 0.87
C VAL A 71 -1.81 2.12 0.33
N TYR A 72 -2.56 2.25 -0.76
CA TYR A 72 -2.88 3.53 -1.40
C TYR A 72 -4.39 3.70 -1.50
N VAL A 73 -4.82 4.96 -1.46
CA VAL A 73 -6.16 5.40 -1.80
C VAL A 73 -6.04 6.19 -3.10
N ILE A 74 -6.77 5.76 -4.12
CA ILE A 74 -6.79 6.35 -5.43
C ILE A 74 -8.13 7.03 -5.60
N ASN A 75 -8.10 8.33 -5.87
CA ASN A 75 -9.27 9.03 -6.38
C ASN A 75 -9.15 9.05 -7.89
N ALA A 76 -10.13 8.48 -8.56
CA ALA A 76 -10.19 8.41 -10.01
C ALA A 76 -11.57 8.84 -10.52
N SER A 77 -11.61 9.29 -11.76
CA SER A 77 -12.82 9.69 -12.45
C SER A 77 -12.97 8.91 -13.76
N THR A 78 -14.21 8.56 -14.11
CA THR A 78 -14.52 8.09 -15.46
C THR A 78 -14.59 9.26 -16.43
N PHE A 79 -14.56 8.99 -17.73
CA PHE A 79 -14.78 10.02 -18.76
C PHE A 79 -16.14 10.74 -18.60
N ASP A 80 -17.15 10.03 -18.11
CA ASP A 80 -18.49 10.59 -17.82
C ASP A 80 -18.53 11.42 -16.51
N GLY A 81 -17.38 11.64 -15.87
CA GLY A 81 -17.24 12.45 -14.65
C GLY A 81 -17.58 11.73 -13.35
N ALA A 82 -17.92 10.44 -13.37
CA ALA A 82 -18.23 9.70 -12.16
C ALA A 82 -16.95 9.48 -11.33
N ARG A 83 -16.96 9.94 -10.07
CA ARG A 83 -15.81 9.83 -9.17
C ARG A 83 -15.82 8.51 -8.41
N ARG A 84 -14.64 7.94 -8.20
CA ARG A 84 -14.41 6.70 -7.48
C ARG A 84 -13.23 6.84 -6.54
N GLU A 85 -13.38 6.27 -5.35
CA GLU A 85 -12.31 6.08 -4.37
C GLU A 85 -11.97 4.58 -4.36
N ILE A 86 -10.74 4.25 -4.74
CA ILE A 86 -10.26 2.87 -4.87
C ILE A 86 -9.09 2.67 -3.92
N HIS A 87 -9.26 1.76 -2.98
CA HIS A 87 -8.23 1.36 -2.04
C HIS A 87 -7.48 0.17 -2.60
N VAL A 88 -6.16 0.30 -2.71
CA VAL A 88 -5.31 -0.73 -3.30
C VAL A 88 -4.14 -1.05 -2.37
N ALA A 89 -3.65 -2.27 -2.46
CA ALA A 89 -2.45 -2.72 -1.76
C ALA A 89 -1.45 -3.32 -2.75
N ILE A 90 -0.18 -2.99 -2.53
CA ILE A 90 0.95 -3.65 -3.17
C ILE A 90 1.79 -4.26 -2.07
N ASP A 91 1.83 -5.59 -2.04
CA ASP A 91 2.54 -6.35 -1.03
C ASP A 91 3.85 -6.88 -1.59
N PRO A 92 5.02 -6.41 -1.11
CA PRO A 92 6.31 -6.84 -1.61
C PRO A 92 6.68 -8.27 -1.21
N VAL A 93 5.94 -8.90 -0.29
CA VAL A 93 6.19 -10.26 0.21
C VAL A 93 5.20 -11.28 -0.38
N SER A 94 4.10 -10.80 -0.96
CA SER A 94 3.15 -11.65 -1.70
C SER A 94 3.51 -11.62 -3.18
N PRO A 95 3.74 -12.77 -3.84
CA PRO A 95 3.81 -12.80 -5.30
C PRO A 95 2.44 -12.40 -5.85
N GLY A 96 2.40 -11.37 -6.69
CA GLY A 96 1.16 -10.89 -7.31
C GLY A 96 1.11 -9.37 -7.49
N ALA A 97 0.40 -8.96 -8.54
CA ALA A 97 0.13 -7.58 -8.88
C ALA A 97 -0.71 -6.86 -7.81
N LEU A 98 -0.87 -5.55 -8.01
CA LEU A 98 -1.77 -4.66 -7.27
C LEU A 98 -3.09 -5.34 -6.87
N LYS A 99 -3.38 -5.37 -5.57
CA LYS A 99 -4.62 -5.95 -4.99
C LYS A 99 -5.63 -4.84 -4.72
N ILE A 100 -6.88 -5.05 -5.10
CA ILE A 100 -7.99 -4.15 -4.78
C ILE A 100 -8.54 -4.53 -3.40
N LEU A 101 -8.56 -3.58 -2.47
CA LEU A 101 -9.09 -3.78 -1.12
C LEU A 101 -10.54 -3.34 -1.01
N GLN A 102 -10.88 -2.23 -1.63
CA GLN A 102 -12.21 -1.63 -1.60
C GLN A 102 -12.35 -0.67 -2.78
N GLU A 103 -13.53 -0.63 -3.37
CA GLU A 103 -13.93 0.38 -4.35
C GLU A 103 -15.22 1.04 -3.87
N LYS A 104 -15.27 2.36 -3.93
CA LYS A 104 -16.42 3.16 -3.52
C LYS A 104 -16.70 4.23 -4.58
N SER A 105 -17.92 4.24 -5.10
CA SER A 105 -18.39 5.36 -5.92
C SER A 105 -18.60 6.58 -5.02
N LEU A 106 -18.02 7.70 -5.41
CA LEU A 106 -18.25 8.99 -4.76
C LEU A 106 -19.43 9.64 -5.50
N SER A 107 -20.62 9.57 -4.91
CA SER A 107 -21.75 10.38 -5.37
C SER A 107 -21.44 11.85 -5.14
N SER A 108 -21.69 12.67 -6.16
CA SER A 108 -21.63 14.13 -6.13
C SER A 108 -22.41 14.72 -4.97
#